data_AF-A0A817EUQ2-F1
#
_entry.id   AF-A0A817EUQ2-F1
#
_cell.length_a   1.000
_cell.length_b   1.000
_cell.length_c   1.000
_cell.angle_alpha   90.00
_cell.angle_beta   90.00
_cell.angle_gamma   90.00
#
_symmetry.space_group_name_H-M   'P 1'
#
loop_
_entity.id
_entity.type
_entity.pdbx_description
1 polymer ?
#
loop_
_entity_poly.entity_id
_entity_poly.type
_entity_poly.pdbx_seq_one_letter_code
_entity_poly.pdbx_strand_id
1 'polypeptide(L)'
;MSSYSISSGLKDTLIETTFFALDDSQSNYDVIIQFHSAEDIPKMDVFGHADPYFIAKIDDQISFTSTILSNTATPKWDDEKWIVRNIPLNAILTVKIYDKDDAKLFDDYIGKFEVLNLINYHASITGHKVIGPFNRYHGFFHLSIQSMESSEETKHLPRYTFDGPCRYSRHDSFAVGCLTMLNPDCIYSTWKIQIRRISVFFKPQERQYWNRKYKVAQMIFGNCLLSLASQSTLKLAHKVLYGRTLKHNENGQLNNADDLWKFVFSDRTTKRIKPCIYTYVIDDNTWRFSETDAQVFADVASKHALLANASEYVRYAGQFHPRPKYGWNNCDDEWELVFDNESGTYAPNAYLLINLKNLLLFNFPGLNIVTYEYKDPKLKESVTELKHAIEKYKNSTTAIQHLVLTCPCVP
;
A
#
# COMPACT_ATOMS: atom_id res chain seq x y z
N MET A 1 63.01 5.56 19.09
CA MET A 1 62.53 5.24 17.74
C MET A 1 61.04 5.04 17.83
N SER A 2 60.29 6.00 17.26
CA SER A 2 58.84 6.04 17.20
C SER A 2 58.36 5.12 16.09
N SER A 3 57.36 4.27 16.36
CA SER A 3 56.55 3.65 15.33
C SER A 3 55.09 3.70 15.76
N TYR A 4 54.40 4.71 15.25
CA TYR A 4 52.95 4.87 15.29
C TYR A 4 52.28 3.71 14.53
N SER A 5 51.43 2.95 15.20
CA SER A 5 50.43 2.09 14.57
C SER A 5 49.11 2.87 14.46
N ILE A 6 48.89 3.51 13.32
CA ILE A 6 47.62 4.17 12.97
C ILE A 6 47.02 3.47 11.75
N SER A 7 45.74 3.12 11.90
CA SER A 7 44.74 2.94 10.84
C SER A 7 44.69 1.60 10.08
N SER A 8 43.91 0.67 10.65
CA SER A 8 43.04 -0.23 9.89
C SER A 8 41.63 0.37 9.65
N GLY A 9 41.37 1.60 10.10
CA GLY A 9 40.05 2.24 10.05
C GLY A 9 39.79 3.10 8.81
N LEU A 10 40.83 3.60 8.11
CA LEU A 10 40.63 4.47 6.94
C LEU A 10 40.35 3.70 5.63
N LYS A 11 40.76 2.42 5.54
CA LYS A 11 40.56 1.62 4.31
C LYS A 11 39.10 1.19 4.14
N ASP A 12 38.40 0.88 5.23
CA ASP A 12 36.99 0.48 5.18
C ASP A 12 36.06 1.68 4.93
N THR A 13 36.39 2.87 5.46
CA THR A 13 35.61 4.08 5.16
C THR A 13 35.81 4.55 3.72
N LEU A 14 37.02 4.44 3.17
CA LEU A 14 37.26 4.78 1.75
C LEU A 14 36.52 3.82 0.82
N ILE A 15 36.45 2.52 1.12
CA ILE A 15 35.71 1.56 0.29
C ILE A 15 34.19 1.83 0.37
N GLU A 16 33.63 2.10 1.54
CA GLU A 16 32.21 2.47 1.66
C GLU A 16 31.89 3.82 1.01
N THR A 17 32.78 4.82 1.11
CA THR A 17 32.56 6.13 0.47
C THR A 17 32.71 6.04 -1.06
N THR A 18 33.52 5.11 -1.56
CA THR A 18 33.72 4.90 -3.01
C THR A 18 32.55 4.14 -3.64
N PHE A 19 31.81 3.30 -2.88
CA PHE A 19 30.60 2.63 -3.39
C PHE A 19 29.37 3.55 -3.48
N PHE A 20 29.35 4.67 -2.75
CA PHE A 20 28.28 5.67 -2.88
C PHE A 20 28.63 6.84 -3.83
N ALA A 21 29.90 6.99 -4.22
CA ALA A 21 30.39 8.08 -5.06
C ALA A 21 30.78 7.67 -6.49
N LEU A 22 30.48 6.43 -6.92
CA LEU A 22 30.68 5.96 -8.29
C LEU A 22 29.34 5.63 -8.94
N ASP A 23 28.54 6.65 -9.27
CA ASP A 23 27.67 6.59 -10.46
C ASP A 23 27.05 7.92 -10.92
N ASP A 24 27.69 9.07 -10.66
CA ASP A 24 27.23 10.36 -11.20
C ASP A 24 27.44 10.48 -12.73
N SER A 25 27.94 9.42 -13.38
CA SER A 25 28.19 9.33 -14.82
C SER A 25 27.34 8.29 -15.56
N GLN A 26 26.44 7.55 -14.90
CA GLN A 26 25.45 6.74 -15.63
C GLN A 26 24.25 7.61 -16.00
N SER A 27 23.93 7.65 -17.29
CA SER A 27 22.62 8.10 -17.75
C SER A 27 21.54 7.32 -17.02
N ASN A 28 20.67 8.03 -16.31
CA ASN A 28 19.48 7.47 -15.71
C ASN A 28 18.30 7.67 -16.66
N TYR A 29 17.32 6.78 -16.56
CA TYR A 29 16.18 6.75 -17.47
C TYR A 29 14.86 6.78 -16.71
N ASP A 30 13.89 7.43 -17.31
CA ASP A 30 12.50 7.33 -16.91
C ASP A 30 11.79 6.32 -17.80
N VAL A 31 11.00 5.44 -17.19
CA VAL A 31 10.34 4.34 -17.87
C VAL A 31 8.84 4.40 -17.65
N ILE A 32 8.09 4.24 -18.75
CA ILE A 32 6.64 4.03 -18.76
C ILE A 32 6.41 2.61 -19.28
N ILE A 33 5.85 1.75 -18.43
CA ILE A 33 5.46 0.38 -18.77
C ILE A 33 3.94 0.34 -18.85
N GLN A 34 3.42 -0.05 -20.01
CA GLN A 34 2.01 -0.37 -20.19
C GLN A 34 1.89 -1.89 -20.29
N PHE A 35 1.16 -2.48 -19.36
CA PHE A 35 0.81 -3.90 -19.41
C PHE A 35 -0.48 -4.03 -20.23
N HIS A 36 -0.51 -4.89 -21.24
CA HIS A 36 -1.67 -5.00 -22.16
C HIS A 36 -2.49 -6.22 -21.85
N SER A 37 -1.91 -7.41 -21.99
CA SER A 37 -2.66 -8.65 -21.89
C SER A 37 -1.75 -9.85 -21.68
N ALA A 38 -2.37 -11.01 -21.46
CA ALA A 38 -1.72 -12.29 -21.69
C ALA A 38 -2.69 -13.24 -22.40
N GLU A 39 -2.15 -14.29 -23.00
CA GLU A 39 -2.91 -15.28 -23.77
C GLU A 39 -2.34 -16.68 -23.58
N ASP A 40 -3.18 -17.69 -23.79
CA ASP A 40 -2.86 -19.11 -23.61
C ASP A 40 -2.26 -19.43 -22.24
N ILE A 41 -2.68 -18.69 -21.21
CA ILE A 41 -2.28 -18.95 -19.84
C ILE A 41 -2.97 -20.24 -19.35
N PRO A 42 -2.22 -21.20 -18.79
CA PRO A 42 -2.82 -22.40 -18.24
C PRO A 42 -3.60 -22.06 -16.97
N LYS A 43 -4.67 -22.79 -16.79
CA LYS A 43 -5.40 -22.78 -15.54
C LYS A 43 -4.69 -23.66 -14.51
N MET A 44 -4.66 -23.21 -13.26
CA MET A 44 -4.07 -23.99 -12.16
C MET A 44 -5.13 -24.74 -11.33
N ASP A 45 -6.40 -24.36 -11.41
CA ASP A 45 -7.51 -25.00 -10.70
C ASP A 45 -8.29 -26.08 -11.46
N VAL A 46 -9.01 -26.94 -10.72
CA VAL A 46 -9.74 -28.11 -11.26
C VAL A 46 -11.10 -27.74 -11.87
N PHE A 47 -11.82 -26.74 -11.36
CA PHE A 47 -13.15 -26.30 -11.85
C PHE A 47 -13.17 -24.78 -12.13
N GLY A 48 -13.79 -24.30 -13.22
CA GLY A 48 -13.80 -22.88 -13.63
C GLY A 48 -12.75 -22.46 -14.68
N HIS A 49 -12.59 -21.14 -14.93
CA HIS A 49 -11.49 -20.53 -15.70
C HIS A 49 -10.44 -19.93 -14.72
N ALA A 50 -9.27 -19.52 -15.20
CA ALA A 50 -8.25 -18.89 -14.35
C ALA A 50 -8.67 -17.48 -13.91
N ASP A 51 -8.17 -17.02 -12.76
CA ASP A 51 -8.32 -15.69 -12.20
C ASP A 51 -6.95 -14.95 -12.15
N PRO A 52 -6.35 -14.64 -13.31
CA PRO A 52 -4.96 -14.20 -13.39
C PRO A 52 -4.71 -12.80 -12.84
N TYR A 53 -3.54 -12.63 -12.24
CA TYR A 53 -2.90 -11.34 -11.99
C TYR A 53 -1.37 -11.46 -12.09
N PHE A 54 -0.67 -10.33 -12.13
CA PHE A 54 0.79 -10.32 -12.15
C PHE A 54 1.41 -9.40 -11.10
N ILE A 55 2.64 -9.74 -10.73
CA ILE A 55 3.56 -8.92 -9.96
C ILE A 55 4.76 -8.61 -10.86
N ALA A 56 4.96 -7.33 -11.16
CA ALA A 56 6.12 -6.83 -11.88
C ALA A 56 7.11 -6.20 -10.90
N LYS A 57 8.41 -6.38 -11.12
CA LYS A 57 9.48 -5.81 -10.30
C LYS A 57 10.63 -5.31 -11.17
N ILE A 58 11.24 -4.20 -10.78
CA ILE A 58 12.49 -3.70 -11.37
C ILE A 58 13.58 -3.85 -10.32
N ASP A 59 14.61 -4.65 -10.62
CA ASP A 59 15.78 -4.94 -9.77
C ASP A 59 15.45 -5.34 -8.31
N ASP A 60 14.26 -5.88 -8.07
CA ASP A 60 13.68 -6.09 -6.73
C ASP A 60 13.59 -4.84 -5.83
N GLN A 61 13.86 -3.64 -6.38
CA GLN A 61 13.82 -2.35 -5.66
C GLN A 61 12.42 -1.76 -5.59
N ILE A 62 11.63 -1.96 -6.65
CA ILE A 62 10.26 -1.45 -6.73
C ILE A 62 9.35 -2.50 -7.37
N SER A 63 8.09 -2.53 -6.93
CA SER A 63 7.11 -3.51 -7.41
C SER A 63 5.79 -2.88 -7.81
N PHE A 64 5.17 -3.48 -8.82
CA PHE A 64 3.82 -3.21 -9.26
C PHE A 64 2.99 -4.48 -9.20
N THR A 65 1.71 -4.38 -8.88
CA THR A 65 0.81 -5.53 -8.87
C THR A 65 -0.49 -5.15 -9.55
N SER A 66 -0.89 -5.91 -10.56
CA SER A 66 -2.11 -5.65 -11.32
C SER A 66 -3.37 -5.91 -10.49
N THR A 67 -4.50 -5.48 -11.02
CA THR A 67 -5.82 -6.03 -10.72
C THR A 67 -5.91 -7.52 -11.09
N ILE A 68 -6.79 -8.24 -10.41
CA ILE A 68 -7.16 -9.60 -10.76
C ILE A 68 -8.33 -9.54 -11.71
N LEU A 69 -8.29 -10.36 -12.77
CA LEU A 69 -9.37 -10.48 -13.72
C LEU A 69 -10.01 -11.85 -13.57
N SER A 70 -11.32 -11.90 -13.41
CA SER A 70 -12.01 -13.16 -13.13
C SER A 70 -12.28 -13.98 -14.39
N ASN A 71 -12.18 -15.29 -14.25
CA ASN A 71 -12.61 -16.30 -15.20
C ASN A 71 -12.12 -16.07 -16.64
N THR A 72 -10.83 -15.80 -16.82
CA THR A 72 -10.23 -15.56 -18.14
C THR A 72 -8.84 -16.18 -18.28
N ALA A 73 -8.62 -16.86 -19.41
CA ALA A 73 -7.29 -17.31 -19.85
C ALA A 73 -6.61 -16.28 -20.78
N THR A 74 -7.33 -15.22 -21.16
CA THR A 74 -6.87 -14.12 -22.02
C THR A 74 -7.06 -12.77 -21.32
N PRO A 75 -6.44 -12.56 -20.14
CA PRO A 75 -6.61 -11.34 -19.36
C PRO A 75 -6.18 -10.09 -20.14
N LYS A 76 -6.91 -8.98 -19.93
CA LYS A 76 -6.62 -7.66 -20.50
C LYS A 76 -6.51 -6.63 -19.39
N TRP A 77 -5.31 -6.07 -19.25
CA TRP A 77 -4.92 -5.08 -18.25
C TRP A 77 -4.69 -3.71 -18.88
N ASP A 78 -5.49 -3.33 -19.88
CA ASP A 78 -5.29 -2.13 -20.71
C ASP A 78 -5.15 -0.82 -19.89
N ASP A 79 -5.71 -0.79 -18.67
CA ASP A 79 -5.60 0.34 -17.75
C ASP A 79 -4.39 0.28 -16.81
N GLU A 80 -3.55 -0.77 -16.84
CA GLU A 80 -2.40 -0.97 -15.95
C GLU A 80 -1.12 -0.33 -16.52
N LYS A 81 -0.91 0.92 -16.11
CA LYS A 81 0.25 1.73 -16.43
C LYS A 81 1.13 1.95 -15.21
N TRP A 82 2.44 1.73 -15.37
CA TRP A 82 3.45 1.93 -14.35
C TRP A 82 4.50 2.94 -14.84
N ILE A 83 4.74 3.98 -14.05
CA ILE A 83 5.73 5.02 -14.35
C ILE A 83 6.75 5.03 -13.22
N VAL A 84 8.02 4.85 -13.57
CA VAL A 84 9.13 4.82 -12.63
C VAL A 84 10.24 5.73 -13.14
N ARG A 85 10.78 6.55 -12.23
CA ARG A 85 11.80 7.56 -12.52
C ARG A 85 13.16 7.09 -12.06
N ASN A 86 14.19 7.64 -12.71
CA ASN A 86 15.58 7.49 -12.30
C ASN A 86 16.01 6.01 -12.16
N ILE A 87 15.86 5.25 -13.24
CA ILE A 87 16.24 3.83 -13.36
C ILE A 87 17.62 3.73 -14.03
N PRO A 88 18.51 2.83 -13.57
CA PRO A 88 19.82 2.61 -14.21
C PRO A 88 19.71 1.92 -15.58
N LEU A 89 20.72 2.12 -16.43
CA LEU A 89 20.75 1.60 -17.80
C LEU A 89 20.55 0.08 -17.91
N ASN A 90 21.09 -0.68 -16.96
CA ASN A 90 21.10 -2.15 -16.94
C ASN A 90 19.98 -2.77 -16.10
N ALA A 91 18.93 -2.00 -15.79
CA ALA A 91 17.81 -2.49 -14.99
C ALA A 91 17.08 -3.66 -15.65
N ILE A 92 16.65 -4.61 -14.82
CA ILE A 92 15.94 -5.83 -15.21
C ILE A 92 14.51 -5.75 -14.73
N LEU A 93 13.56 -5.92 -15.65
CA LEU A 93 12.14 -6.10 -15.31
C LEU A 93 11.83 -7.60 -15.21
N THR A 94 11.36 -8.04 -14.05
CA THR A 94 10.82 -9.38 -13.83
C THR A 94 9.32 -9.31 -13.68
N VAL A 95 8.58 -10.12 -14.43
CA VAL A 95 7.12 -10.24 -14.31
C VAL A 95 6.76 -11.67 -13.94
N LYS A 96 6.01 -11.83 -12.85
CA LYS A 96 5.50 -13.12 -12.36
C LYS A 96 3.99 -13.11 -12.40
N ILE A 97 3.39 -14.18 -12.91
CA ILE A 97 1.95 -14.35 -13.09
C ILE A 97 1.44 -15.41 -12.10
N TYR A 98 0.27 -15.15 -11.53
CA TYR A 98 -0.38 -15.97 -10.53
C TYR A 98 -1.86 -16.16 -10.89
N ASP A 99 -2.41 -17.30 -10.50
CA ASP A 99 -3.83 -17.65 -10.56
C ASP A 99 -4.43 -17.44 -9.17
N LYS A 100 -5.42 -16.56 -9.05
CA LYS A 100 -6.05 -16.28 -7.75
C LYS A 100 -7.03 -17.40 -7.41
N ASP A 101 -6.76 -18.12 -6.33
CA ASP A 101 -7.72 -19.05 -5.75
C ASP A 101 -8.19 -18.51 -4.39
N ASP A 102 -9.51 -18.29 -4.25
CA ASP A 102 -10.13 -17.83 -3.01
C ASP A 102 -10.26 -18.96 -1.96
N ALA A 103 -10.18 -20.23 -2.39
CA ALA A 103 -10.18 -21.38 -1.48
C ALA A 103 -8.81 -21.68 -0.89
N LYS A 104 -7.73 -21.16 -1.49
CA LYS A 104 -6.36 -21.36 -1.02
C LYS A 104 -5.82 -20.13 -0.30
N LEU A 105 -4.97 -20.39 0.68
CA LEU A 105 -4.22 -19.33 1.35
C LEU A 105 -3.11 -18.77 0.46
N PHE A 106 -2.56 -19.56 -0.45
CA PHE A 106 -1.51 -19.15 -1.40
C PHE A 106 -2.03 -19.32 -2.83
N ASP A 107 -1.92 -18.25 -3.59
CA ASP A 107 -2.29 -18.22 -5.00
C ASP A 107 -1.30 -19.05 -5.82
N ASP A 108 -1.78 -19.69 -6.88
CA ASP A 108 -0.97 -20.63 -7.66
C ASP A 108 -0.05 -19.87 -8.62
N TYR A 109 1.23 -20.24 -8.60
CA TYR A 109 2.21 -19.65 -9.50
C TYR A 109 2.05 -20.22 -10.91
N ILE A 110 1.74 -19.34 -11.86
CA ILE A 110 1.61 -19.69 -13.27
C ILE A 110 2.99 -19.70 -13.92
N GLY A 111 3.72 -18.60 -13.85
CA GLY A 111 5.01 -18.50 -14.53
C GLY A 111 5.61 -17.11 -14.51
N LYS A 112 6.76 -16.95 -15.18
CA LYS A 112 7.47 -15.67 -15.25
C LYS A 112 8.14 -15.44 -16.59
N PHE A 113 8.50 -14.19 -16.84
CA PHE A 113 9.49 -13.81 -17.85
C PHE A 113 10.30 -12.61 -17.33
N GLU A 114 11.42 -12.34 -18.00
CA GLU A 114 12.35 -11.27 -17.64
C GLU A 114 12.73 -10.47 -18.90
N VAL A 115 12.80 -9.14 -18.75
CA VAL A 115 13.37 -8.22 -19.73
C VAL A 115 14.71 -7.76 -19.16
N LEU A 116 15.79 -8.35 -19.68
CA LEU A 116 17.16 -8.18 -19.15
C LEU A 116 17.76 -6.80 -19.44
N ASN A 117 17.25 -6.09 -20.45
CA ASN A 117 17.64 -4.73 -20.77
C ASN A 117 16.37 -3.89 -20.89
N LEU A 118 15.87 -3.42 -19.75
CA LEU A 118 14.63 -2.66 -19.68
C LEU A 118 14.68 -1.38 -20.52
N ILE A 119 15.82 -0.70 -20.52
CA ILE A 119 15.97 0.60 -21.16
C ILE A 119 15.98 0.48 -22.67
N ASN A 120 16.75 -0.45 -23.23
CA ASN A 120 16.82 -0.70 -24.67
C ASN A 120 15.82 -1.78 -25.11
N TYR A 121 14.63 -1.77 -24.51
CA TYR A 121 13.58 -2.74 -24.81
C TYR A 121 13.10 -2.59 -26.26
N HIS A 122 13.03 -3.72 -26.96
CA HIS A 122 12.36 -3.84 -28.25
C HIS A 122 11.07 -4.62 -28.09
N ALA A 123 9.96 -4.04 -28.55
CA ALA A 123 8.65 -4.67 -28.43
C ALA A 123 8.61 -6.04 -29.12
N SER A 124 8.19 -7.07 -28.40
CA SER A 124 7.96 -8.39 -28.99
C SER A 124 6.67 -8.37 -29.82
N ILE A 125 6.76 -8.73 -31.10
CA ILE A 125 5.60 -8.83 -32.00
C ILE A 125 4.62 -9.92 -31.52
N THR A 126 5.14 -11.00 -30.94
CA THR A 126 4.36 -12.16 -30.49
C THR A 126 4.15 -12.20 -28.98
N GLY A 127 4.61 -11.18 -28.23
CA GLY A 127 4.61 -11.20 -26.77
C GLY A 127 5.79 -11.99 -26.16
N HIS A 128 5.90 -11.93 -24.83
CA HIS A 128 6.93 -12.58 -24.02
C HIS A 128 6.49 -13.97 -23.61
N LYS A 129 7.32 -14.98 -23.84
CA LYS A 129 7.02 -16.36 -23.41
C LYS A 129 7.01 -16.45 -21.89
N VAL A 130 5.90 -16.89 -21.32
CA VAL A 130 5.77 -17.14 -19.89
C VAL A 130 6.30 -18.54 -19.59
N ILE A 131 7.27 -18.63 -18.69
CA ILE A 131 7.90 -19.88 -18.28
C ILE A 131 7.42 -20.25 -16.88
N GLY A 132 6.68 -21.35 -16.81
CA GLY A 132 6.15 -21.94 -15.58
C GLY A 132 7.12 -22.91 -14.89
N PRO A 133 6.64 -23.60 -13.84
CA PRO A 133 7.38 -24.66 -13.18
C PRO A 133 7.89 -25.73 -14.15
N PHE A 134 9.06 -26.30 -13.84
CA PHE A 134 9.73 -27.30 -14.70
C PHE A 134 10.00 -26.82 -16.13
N ASN A 135 10.19 -25.51 -16.32
CA ASN A 135 10.48 -24.88 -17.60
C ASN A 135 9.39 -25.10 -18.66
N ARG A 136 8.14 -25.29 -18.22
CA ARG A 136 6.98 -25.46 -19.10
C ARG A 136 6.55 -24.12 -19.68
N TYR A 137 6.16 -24.14 -20.94
CA TYR A 137 5.65 -22.96 -21.64
C TYR A 137 4.18 -22.72 -21.26
N HIS A 138 3.87 -21.53 -20.75
CA HIS A 138 2.58 -21.14 -20.17
C HIS A 138 2.00 -19.87 -20.82
N GLY A 139 2.02 -19.81 -22.15
CA GLY A 139 1.41 -18.71 -22.91
C GLY A 139 2.33 -17.51 -23.15
N PHE A 140 1.74 -16.43 -23.67
CA PHE A 140 2.43 -15.16 -23.96
C PHE A 140 1.91 -14.02 -23.09
N PHE A 141 2.80 -13.07 -22.77
CA PHE A 141 2.46 -11.83 -22.08
C PHE A 141 2.83 -10.63 -22.94
N HIS A 142 1.92 -9.67 -23.07
CA HIS A 142 2.05 -8.51 -23.94
C HIS A 142 2.22 -7.23 -23.12
N LEU A 143 3.29 -6.49 -23.38
CA LEU A 143 3.55 -5.18 -22.79
C LEU A 143 4.31 -4.26 -23.75
N SER A 144 4.21 -2.96 -23.53
CA SER A 144 5.08 -1.97 -24.15
C SER A 144 5.85 -1.19 -23.10
N ILE A 145 7.07 -0.80 -23.45
CA ILE A 145 7.97 -0.04 -22.59
C ILE A 145 8.45 1.15 -23.40
N GLN A 146 8.29 2.34 -22.83
CA GLN A 146 8.88 3.57 -23.33
C GLN A 146 9.94 4.02 -22.34
N SER A 147 11.17 4.17 -22.82
CA SER A 147 12.30 4.61 -22.03
C SER A 147 12.81 5.93 -22.59
N MET A 148 13.06 6.89 -21.71
CA MET A 148 13.61 8.20 -22.05
C MET A 148 14.71 8.54 -21.06
N GLU A 149 15.76 9.23 -21.50
CA GLU A 149 16.77 9.75 -20.56
C GLU A 149 16.08 10.69 -19.56
N SER A 150 16.40 10.54 -18.27
CA SER A 150 15.80 11.34 -17.21
C SER A 150 16.09 12.83 -17.44
N SER A 151 15.09 13.68 -17.23
CA SER A 151 15.26 15.13 -17.27
C SER A 151 16.06 15.62 -16.07
N GLU A 152 16.52 16.87 -16.08
CA GLU A 152 17.18 17.46 -14.92
C GLU A 152 16.31 17.42 -13.65
N GLU A 153 14.98 17.57 -13.79
CA GLU A 153 14.06 17.40 -12.66
C GLU A 153 14.06 15.96 -12.13
N THR A 154 13.98 14.96 -13.01
CA THR A 154 13.83 13.57 -12.60
C THR A 154 15.14 12.90 -12.19
N LYS A 155 16.29 13.39 -12.66
CA LYS A 155 17.64 13.00 -12.20
C LYS A 155 17.87 13.27 -10.71
N HIS A 156 17.25 14.33 -10.17
CA HIS A 156 17.36 14.67 -8.75
C HIS A 156 16.43 13.85 -7.84
N LEU A 157 15.50 13.07 -8.41
CA LEU A 157 14.66 12.17 -7.61
C LEU A 157 15.49 10.98 -7.12
N PRO A 158 15.12 10.33 -6.00
CA PRO A 158 15.73 9.06 -5.63
C PRO A 158 15.59 8.01 -6.75
N ARG A 159 16.53 7.07 -6.82
CA ARG A 159 16.41 5.94 -7.77
C ARG A 159 15.15 5.14 -7.51
N TYR A 160 14.57 4.60 -8.58
CA TYR A 160 13.35 3.78 -8.54
C TYR A 160 12.13 4.51 -7.95
N THR A 161 12.00 5.82 -8.19
CA THR A 161 10.87 6.60 -7.68
C THR A 161 9.60 6.30 -8.48
N PHE A 162 8.57 5.77 -7.81
CA PHE A 162 7.23 5.62 -8.40
C PHE A 162 6.59 6.99 -8.67
N ASP A 163 6.11 7.17 -9.90
CA ASP A 163 5.50 8.42 -10.37
C ASP A 163 4.29 8.18 -11.29
N GLY A 164 3.68 7.01 -11.18
CA GLY A 164 2.51 6.60 -11.97
C GLY A 164 1.17 7.01 -11.36
N PRO A 165 0.04 6.57 -11.96
CA PRO A 165 -1.30 6.83 -11.42
C PRO A 165 -1.47 6.27 -10.00
N CYS A 166 -2.11 7.04 -9.12
CA CYS A 166 -2.43 6.56 -7.77
C CYS A 166 -3.58 5.54 -7.85
N ARG A 167 -3.29 4.27 -7.59
CA ARG A 167 -4.31 3.20 -7.59
C ARG A 167 -4.72 2.87 -6.17
N TYR A 168 -6.01 2.71 -5.95
CA TYR A 168 -6.52 2.20 -4.68
C TYR A 168 -7.12 0.80 -4.86
N SER A 169 -7.07 0.05 -3.77
CA SER A 169 -7.84 -1.17 -3.58
C SER A 169 -8.44 -1.15 -2.18
N ARG A 170 -9.70 -1.56 -2.07
CA ARG A 170 -10.39 -1.79 -0.80
C ARG A 170 -10.61 -3.29 -0.66
N HIS A 171 -10.34 -3.80 0.54
CA HIS A 171 -10.52 -5.21 0.89
C HIS A 171 -11.44 -5.27 2.11
N ASP A 172 -12.59 -5.90 1.94
CA ASP A 172 -13.52 -6.18 3.02
C ASP A 172 -13.37 -7.66 3.42
N SER A 173 -12.86 -7.93 4.63
CA SER A 173 -12.59 -9.29 5.09
C SER A 173 -13.41 -9.65 6.33
N PHE A 174 -14.09 -10.80 6.29
CA PHE A 174 -14.77 -11.41 7.44
C PHE A 174 -13.84 -12.38 8.20
N ALA A 175 -12.93 -13.03 7.47
CA ALA A 175 -12.11 -14.14 7.96
C ALA A 175 -10.99 -13.71 8.92
N VAL A 176 -10.66 -12.42 8.93
CA VAL A 176 -9.64 -11.86 9.83
C VAL A 176 -10.10 -11.99 11.28
N GLY A 177 -11.40 -11.80 11.53
CA GLY A 177 -12.10 -12.18 12.76
C GLY A 177 -11.62 -13.54 13.29
N CYS A 178 -11.93 -14.58 12.52
CA CYS A 178 -11.63 -15.97 12.87
C CYS A 178 -10.13 -16.28 13.05
N LEU A 179 -9.25 -15.71 12.22
CA LEU A 179 -7.81 -16.03 12.21
C LEU A 179 -6.99 -15.32 13.29
N THR A 180 -7.47 -14.19 13.79
CA THR A 180 -6.78 -13.41 14.83
C THR A 180 -7.44 -13.53 16.20
N MET A 181 -8.37 -14.49 16.37
CA MET A 181 -9.26 -14.60 17.54
C MET A 181 -10.10 -13.34 17.80
N LEU A 182 -10.28 -12.52 16.77
CA LEU A 182 -11.14 -11.35 16.78
C LEU A 182 -12.61 -11.78 16.58
N ASN A 183 -13.53 -10.86 16.89
CA ASN A 183 -14.95 -11.09 16.72
C ASN A 183 -15.29 -11.56 15.27
N PRO A 184 -15.81 -12.78 15.08
CA PRO A 184 -16.05 -13.37 13.76
C PRO A 184 -17.16 -12.66 12.97
N ASP A 185 -17.97 -11.83 13.64
CA ASP A 185 -19.11 -11.13 13.03
C ASP A 185 -18.74 -9.73 12.48
N CYS A 186 -17.49 -9.30 12.62
CA CYS A 186 -17.05 -7.97 12.17
C CYS A 186 -16.48 -7.99 10.74
N ILE A 187 -16.99 -7.11 9.88
CA ILE A 187 -16.38 -6.82 8.56
C ILE A 187 -15.21 -5.86 8.75
N TYR A 188 -14.04 -6.27 8.31
CA TYR A 188 -12.83 -5.45 8.34
C TYR A 188 -12.60 -4.79 6.98
N SER A 189 -12.90 -3.49 6.88
CA SER A 189 -12.59 -2.70 5.68
C SER A 189 -11.17 -2.13 5.78
N THR A 190 -10.35 -2.44 4.79
CA THR A 190 -8.99 -1.92 4.65
C THR A 190 -8.75 -1.37 3.27
N TRP A 191 -7.92 -0.34 3.20
CA TRP A 191 -7.54 0.30 1.95
C TRP A 191 -6.02 0.20 1.78
N LYS A 192 -5.62 0.09 0.52
CA LYS A 192 -4.24 0.18 0.06
C LYS A 192 -4.23 1.09 -1.15
N ILE A 193 -3.52 2.21 -1.02
CA ILE A 193 -3.36 3.21 -2.07
C ILE A 193 -1.89 3.28 -2.45
N GLN A 194 -1.56 3.06 -3.72
CA GLN A 194 -0.25 3.40 -4.26
C GLN A 194 -0.17 4.90 -4.43
N ILE A 195 0.82 5.55 -3.82
CA ILE A 195 1.00 7.01 -3.88
C ILE A 195 2.39 7.34 -4.38
N ARG A 196 2.49 8.40 -5.16
CA ARG A 196 3.68 8.83 -5.89
C ARG A 196 4.71 9.44 -4.95
N ARG A 197 5.99 9.24 -5.31
CA ARG A 197 7.15 9.97 -4.78
C ARG A 197 7.31 9.92 -3.25
N ILE A 198 6.91 8.83 -2.59
CA ILE A 198 7.12 8.67 -1.14
C ILE A 198 8.58 8.91 -0.76
N SER A 199 9.53 8.36 -1.53
CA SER A 199 10.97 8.52 -1.31
C SER A 199 11.49 9.97 -1.37
N VAL A 200 10.75 10.87 -2.02
CA VAL A 200 11.08 12.31 -2.10
C VAL A 200 10.71 13.01 -0.80
N PHE A 201 9.52 12.72 -0.26
CA PHE A 201 9.03 13.33 0.98
C PHE A 201 9.61 12.64 2.22
N PHE A 202 9.83 11.33 2.15
CA PHE A 202 10.47 10.52 3.18
C PHE A 202 11.71 9.87 2.58
N LYS A 203 12.87 10.51 2.78
CA LYS A 203 14.14 10.06 2.21
C LYS A 203 14.38 8.57 2.50
N PRO A 204 15.03 7.80 1.61
CA PRO A 204 15.25 6.37 1.81
C PRO A 204 15.91 5.99 3.15
N GLN A 205 16.75 6.86 3.69
CA GLN A 205 17.43 6.70 4.98
C GLN A 205 16.53 7.03 6.19
N GLU A 206 15.48 7.84 6.00
CA GLU A 206 14.53 8.24 7.03
C GLU A 206 13.49 7.12 7.22
N ARG A 207 13.82 6.16 8.09
CA ARG A 207 12.97 5.01 8.43
C ARG A 207 12.53 5.10 9.89
N GLN A 208 11.22 4.99 10.11
CA GLN A 208 10.63 4.98 11.45
C GLN A 208 10.56 3.53 11.93
N TYR A 209 11.61 3.09 12.63
CA TYR A 209 11.71 1.74 13.17
C TYR A 209 10.73 1.52 14.32
N TRP A 210 10.43 0.24 14.59
CA TRP A 210 9.58 -0.13 15.71
C TRP A 210 10.11 0.40 17.05
N ASN A 211 9.18 0.77 17.93
CA ASN A 211 9.43 1.41 19.20
C ASN A 211 9.95 0.40 20.23
N ARG A 212 11.27 0.42 20.44
CA ARG A 212 11.96 -0.45 21.42
C ARG A 212 11.55 -0.22 22.86
N LYS A 213 10.82 0.85 23.19
CA LYS A 213 10.33 1.15 24.54
C LYS A 213 8.90 0.64 24.78
N TYR A 214 8.21 0.15 23.75
CA TYR A 214 6.83 -0.30 23.85
C TYR A 214 6.76 -1.83 23.96
N LYS A 215 6.21 -2.34 25.07
CA LYS A 215 6.18 -3.78 25.39
C LYS A 215 5.56 -4.63 24.28
N VAL A 216 4.45 -4.17 23.70
CA VAL A 216 3.78 -4.87 22.60
C VAL A 216 4.67 -4.94 21.36
N ALA A 217 5.37 -3.86 21.02
CA ALA A 217 6.32 -3.88 19.89
C ALA A 217 7.51 -4.80 20.19
N GLN A 218 8.02 -4.83 21.42
CA GLN A 218 9.06 -5.80 21.84
C GLN A 218 8.57 -7.25 21.74
N MET A 219 7.31 -7.54 22.06
CA MET A 219 6.74 -8.88 21.91
C MET A 219 6.69 -9.31 20.44
N ILE A 220 6.43 -8.38 19.51
CA ILE A 220 6.37 -8.67 18.07
C ILE A 220 7.76 -8.74 17.44
N PHE A 221 8.62 -7.76 17.71
CA PHE A 221 9.91 -7.58 17.01
C PHE A 221 11.13 -8.00 17.85
N GLY A 222 10.91 -8.61 19.01
CA GLY A 222 11.97 -9.15 19.83
C GLY A 222 12.69 -10.34 19.18
N ASN A 223 13.79 -10.77 19.80
CA ASN A 223 14.66 -11.82 19.27
C ASN A 223 14.30 -13.23 19.78
N CYS A 224 13.10 -13.44 20.33
CA CYS A 224 12.70 -14.74 20.89
C CYS A 224 11.72 -15.49 19.97
N LEU A 225 11.56 -16.80 20.21
CA LEU A 225 10.67 -17.66 19.42
C LEU A 225 9.21 -17.16 19.41
N LEU A 226 8.74 -16.58 20.53
CA LEU A 226 7.40 -16.01 20.62
C LEU A 226 7.22 -14.79 19.71
N SER A 227 8.28 -14.01 19.50
CA SER A 227 8.26 -12.87 18.57
C SER A 227 8.19 -13.33 17.12
N LEU A 228 8.96 -14.35 16.74
CA LEU A 228 8.89 -14.94 15.40
C LEU A 228 7.51 -15.54 15.11
N ALA A 229 6.90 -16.22 16.10
CA ALA A 229 5.53 -16.71 15.99
C ALA A 229 4.54 -15.54 15.81
N SER A 230 4.66 -14.49 16.62
CA SER A 230 3.82 -13.29 16.53
C SER A 230 3.91 -12.61 15.16
N GLN A 231 5.12 -12.46 14.61
CA GLN A 231 5.32 -11.92 13.26
C GLN A 231 4.70 -12.81 12.20
N SER A 232 4.81 -14.12 12.34
CA SER A 232 4.24 -15.09 11.39
C SER A 232 2.72 -15.01 11.38
N THR A 233 2.10 -14.90 12.57
CA THR A 233 0.65 -14.68 12.71
C THR A 233 0.23 -13.34 12.10
N LEU A 234 0.96 -12.25 12.36
CA LEU A 234 0.66 -10.93 11.78
C LEU A 234 0.81 -10.92 10.25
N LYS A 235 1.83 -11.60 9.70
CA LYS A 235 2.02 -11.74 8.25
C LYS A 235 0.90 -12.57 7.62
N LEU A 236 0.48 -13.64 8.28
CA LEU A 236 -0.64 -14.46 7.85
C LEU A 236 -1.95 -13.66 7.87
N ALA A 237 -2.22 -12.96 8.96
CA ALA A 237 -3.38 -12.09 9.10
C ALA A 237 -3.36 -10.99 8.03
N HIS A 238 -2.23 -10.28 7.87
CA HIS A 238 -2.05 -9.29 6.81
C HIS A 238 -2.39 -9.86 5.44
N LYS A 239 -1.91 -11.06 5.13
CA LYS A 239 -2.20 -11.73 3.86
C LYS A 239 -3.70 -12.01 3.69
N VAL A 240 -4.41 -12.33 4.76
CA VAL A 240 -5.87 -12.56 4.72
C VAL A 240 -6.64 -11.23 4.63
N LEU A 241 -6.17 -10.17 5.30
CA LEU A 241 -6.74 -8.82 5.23
C LEU A 241 -6.69 -8.26 3.80
N TYR A 242 -5.52 -8.38 3.17
CA TYR A 242 -5.30 -7.95 1.78
C TYR A 242 -5.46 -9.12 0.80
N GLY A 243 -6.06 -10.22 1.26
CA GLY A 243 -6.35 -11.40 0.48
C GLY A 243 -7.36 -11.01 -0.57
N ARG A 244 -6.93 -11.00 -1.82
CA ARG A 244 -7.70 -10.37 -2.88
C ARG A 244 -8.87 -11.27 -3.31
N THR A 245 -10.00 -11.23 -2.60
CA THR A 245 -11.21 -11.97 -3.01
C THR A 245 -11.90 -11.35 -4.21
N LEU A 246 -12.41 -12.17 -5.12
CA LEU A 246 -13.10 -11.66 -6.34
C LEU A 246 -14.45 -11.00 -6.05
N LYS A 247 -15.07 -11.33 -4.91
CA LYS A 247 -16.42 -10.87 -4.55
C LYS A 247 -16.45 -9.58 -3.74
N HIS A 248 -15.34 -9.15 -3.13
CA HIS A 248 -15.35 -8.07 -2.12
C HIS A 248 -14.24 -7.03 -2.27
N ASN A 249 -13.66 -6.88 -3.46
CA ASN A 249 -12.62 -5.90 -3.72
C ASN A 249 -13.07 -4.82 -4.71
N GLU A 250 -13.04 -3.58 -4.25
CA GLU A 250 -13.11 -2.41 -5.13
C GLU A 250 -11.70 -1.97 -5.47
N ASN A 251 -11.50 -1.52 -6.71
CA ASN A 251 -10.25 -0.92 -7.14
C ASN A 251 -10.53 0.22 -8.12
N GLY A 252 -9.55 1.09 -8.29
CA GLY A 252 -9.64 2.19 -9.22
C GLY A 252 -8.45 3.14 -9.13
N GLN A 253 -8.55 4.25 -9.84
CA GLN A 253 -7.55 5.32 -9.82
C GLN A 253 -8.08 6.54 -9.07
N LEU A 254 -7.19 7.28 -8.42
CA LEU A 254 -7.48 8.51 -7.70
C LEU A 254 -6.59 9.61 -8.27
N ASN A 255 -7.19 10.73 -8.71
CA ASN A 255 -6.46 11.83 -9.35
C ASN A 255 -6.38 13.08 -8.47
N ASN A 256 -7.33 13.25 -7.55
CA ASN A 256 -7.48 14.46 -6.74
C ASN A 256 -8.24 14.15 -5.44
N ALA A 257 -8.53 15.21 -4.68
CA ALA A 257 -9.28 15.11 -3.43
C ALA A 257 -10.72 14.60 -3.61
N ASP A 258 -11.42 15.00 -4.68
CA ASP A 258 -12.81 14.62 -4.91
C ASP A 258 -12.94 13.10 -5.13
N ASP A 259 -12.02 12.52 -5.89
CA ASP A 259 -11.93 11.06 -6.06
C ASP A 259 -11.74 10.37 -4.71
N LEU A 260 -10.87 10.91 -3.85
CA LEU A 260 -10.61 10.36 -2.52
C LEU A 260 -11.86 10.44 -1.63
N TRP A 261 -12.53 11.58 -1.57
CA TRP A 261 -13.77 11.74 -0.81
C TRP A 261 -14.85 10.78 -1.30
N LYS A 262 -15.04 10.68 -2.62
CA LYS A 262 -16.10 9.90 -3.26
C LYS A 262 -15.90 8.39 -3.13
N PHE A 263 -14.69 7.91 -3.40
CA PHE A 263 -14.42 6.47 -3.52
C PHE A 263 -13.88 5.84 -2.23
N VAL A 264 -13.27 6.63 -1.36
CA VAL A 264 -12.61 6.10 -0.16
C VAL A 264 -13.39 6.42 1.11
N PHE A 265 -13.81 7.69 1.30
CA PHE A 265 -14.34 8.15 2.58
C PHE A 265 -15.86 8.29 2.64
N SER A 266 -16.56 8.16 1.52
CA SER A 266 -18.02 8.18 1.48
C SER A 266 -18.61 6.83 1.82
N ASP A 267 -19.60 6.83 2.71
CA ASP A 267 -20.40 5.67 3.04
C ASP A 267 -21.25 5.25 1.83
N ARG A 268 -21.29 3.95 1.55
CA ARG A 268 -21.95 3.44 0.34
C ARG A 268 -23.47 3.58 0.41
N THR A 269 -24.05 3.50 1.60
CA THR A 269 -25.49 3.55 1.83
C THR A 269 -25.97 4.99 1.90
N THR A 270 -25.30 5.82 2.69
CA THR A 270 -25.75 7.21 2.91
C THR A 270 -25.21 8.18 1.86
N LYS A 271 -24.16 7.79 1.12
CA LYS A 271 -23.40 8.65 0.19
C LYS A 271 -22.79 9.89 0.86
N ARG A 272 -22.73 9.91 2.20
CA ARG A 272 -22.10 10.98 2.98
C ARG A 272 -20.73 10.53 3.46
N ILE A 273 -19.85 11.49 3.76
CA ILE A 273 -18.57 11.18 4.38
C ILE A 273 -18.82 10.50 5.72
N LYS A 274 -18.21 9.33 5.90
CA LYS A 274 -18.36 8.51 7.10
C LYS A 274 -17.51 9.09 8.23
N PRO A 275 -18.10 9.48 9.38
CA PRO A 275 -17.31 9.80 10.55
C PRO A 275 -16.65 8.52 11.04
N CYS A 276 -15.32 8.46 10.99
CA CYS A 276 -14.55 7.28 11.36
C CYS A 276 -13.12 7.68 11.75
N ILE A 277 -12.52 6.94 12.68
CA ILE A 277 -11.09 7.02 12.95
C ILE A 277 -10.42 5.91 12.15
N TYR A 278 -9.34 6.22 11.45
CA TYR A 278 -8.57 5.27 10.67
C TYR A 278 -7.18 5.11 11.28
N THR A 279 -6.68 3.87 11.34
CA THR A 279 -5.29 3.57 11.67
C THR A 279 -4.54 3.46 10.35
N TYR A 280 -3.38 4.11 10.20
CA TYR A 280 -2.65 4.10 8.94
C TYR A 280 -1.16 3.80 9.09
N VAL A 281 -0.58 3.30 7.99
CA VAL A 281 0.85 3.17 7.75
C VAL A 281 1.19 3.63 6.33
N ILE A 282 2.34 4.26 6.18
CA ILE A 282 2.96 4.56 4.89
C ILE A 282 4.25 3.74 4.83
N ASP A 283 4.33 2.83 3.86
CA ASP A 283 5.55 2.08 3.57
C ASP A 283 6.31 2.71 2.38
N ASP A 284 7.21 1.98 1.75
CA ASP A 284 8.00 2.47 0.62
C ASP A 284 7.17 2.75 -0.65
N ASN A 285 5.96 2.18 -0.77
CA ASN A 285 5.20 2.21 -2.02
C ASN A 285 3.72 2.62 -1.84
N THR A 286 3.18 2.51 -0.63
CA THR A 286 1.73 2.49 -0.37
C THR A 286 1.37 3.20 0.92
N TRP A 287 0.23 3.90 0.87
CA TRP A 287 -0.53 4.31 2.03
C TRP A 287 -1.61 3.25 2.30
N ARG A 288 -1.56 2.65 3.47
CA ARG A 288 -2.49 1.60 3.90
C ARG A 288 -3.19 2.03 5.17
N PHE A 289 -4.48 1.74 5.27
CA PHE A 289 -5.24 2.06 6.47
C PHE A 289 -6.47 1.18 6.64
N SER A 290 -7.01 1.17 7.84
CA SER A 290 -8.23 0.46 8.21
C SER A 290 -9.06 1.29 9.17
N GLU A 291 -10.37 1.03 9.21
CA GLU A 291 -11.24 1.63 10.23
C GLU A 291 -10.79 1.18 11.64
N THR A 292 -10.85 2.10 12.59
CA THR A 292 -10.47 1.91 13.99
C THR A 292 -11.75 1.88 14.81
N ASP A 293 -12.63 0.90 14.58
CA ASP A 293 -13.71 0.66 15.55
C ASP A 293 -13.11 -0.07 16.77
N ALA A 294 -13.44 0.44 17.96
CA ALA A 294 -12.91 -0.02 19.23
C ALA A 294 -13.27 -1.50 19.50
N GLN A 295 -14.37 -2.00 18.95
CA GLN A 295 -14.76 -3.42 19.09
C GLN A 295 -14.05 -4.33 18.07
N VAL A 296 -13.69 -3.78 16.92
CA VAL A 296 -13.19 -4.55 15.78
C VAL A 296 -11.69 -4.83 15.91
N PHE A 297 -10.92 -3.92 16.52
CA PHE A 297 -9.46 -4.09 16.68
C PHE A 297 -8.98 -4.11 18.13
N ALA A 298 -9.86 -4.26 19.12
CA ALA A 298 -9.46 -4.34 20.52
C ALA A 298 -8.45 -5.48 20.78
N ASP A 299 -8.62 -6.61 20.10
CA ASP A 299 -7.82 -7.81 20.39
C ASP A 299 -6.60 -7.98 19.47
N VAL A 300 -6.38 -7.05 18.50
CA VAL A 300 -5.16 -7.08 17.68
C VAL A 300 -4.02 -6.48 18.48
N ALA A 301 -3.03 -7.32 18.80
CA ALA A 301 -1.81 -6.93 19.52
C ALA A 301 -1.20 -5.63 18.96
N SER A 302 -1.11 -5.47 17.64
CA SER A 302 -0.75 -4.19 17.03
C SER A 302 -1.38 -4.00 15.65
N LYS A 303 -2.30 -3.03 15.54
CA LYS A 303 -2.95 -2.63 14.27
C LYS A 303 -1.93 -2.13 13.25
N HIS A 304 -0.98 -1.30 13.67
CA HIS A 304 0.07 -0.79 12.79
C HIS A 304 0.99 -1.91 12.28
N ALA A 305 1.42 -2.84 13.14
CA ALA A 305 2.24 -3.97 12.71
C ALA A 305 1.48 -4.86 11.72
N LEU A 306 0.18 -5.07 11.94
CA LEU A 306 -0.68 -5.80 11.02
C LEU A 306 -0.75 -5.12 9.64
N LEU A 307 -1.04 -3.82 9.57
CA LEU A 307 -1.07 -3.08 8.30
C LEU A 307 0.30 -3.05 7.59
N ALA A 308 1.38 -2.98 8.37
CA ALA A 308 2.76 -2.97 7.89
C ALA A 308 3.33 -4.37 7.56
N ASN A 309 2.51 -5.44 7.60
CA ASN A 309 2.96 -6.81 7.34
C ASN A 309 4.12 -7.25 8.25
N ALA A 310 4.08 -6.82 9.52
CA ALA A 310 5.15 -6.98 10.50
C ALA A 310 6.54 -6.53 9.98
N SER A 311 6.58 -5.43 9.22
CA SER A 311 7.83 -4.77 8.84
C SER A 311 8.48 -4.12 10.06
N GLU A 312 9.81 -4.22 10.18
CA GLU A 312 10.58 -3.59 11.27
C GLU A 312 10.56 -2.05 11.21
N TYR A 313 10.23 -1.49 10.05
CA TYR A 313 10.09 -0.05 9.86
C TYR A 313 8.92 0.31 8.94
N VAL A 314 8.51 1.57 9.03
CA VAL A 314 7.62 2.25 8.10
C VAL A 314 8.24 3.59 7.71
N ARG A 315 7.70 4.26 6.69
CA ARG A 315 8.01 5.67 6.42
C ARG A 315 7.27 6.58 7.39
N TYR A 316 6.01 6.25 7.67
CA TYR A 316 5.22 6.94 8.67
C TYR A 316 4.03 6.10 9.14
N ALA A 317 3.44 6.45 10.30
CA ALA A 317 2.28 5.76 10.85
C ALA A 317 1.57 6.63 11.89
N GLY A 318 0.28 6.36 12.11
CA GLY A 318 -0.51 7.06 13.11
C GLY A 318 -1.98 6.71 13.00
N GLN A 319 -2.82 7.67 13.35
CA GLN A 319 -4.25 7.67 13.07
C GLN A 319 -4.65 8.93 12.30
N PHE A 320 -5.80 8.86 11.64
CA PHE A 320 -6.40 10.03 11.01
C PHE A 320 -7.92 9.92 10.96
N HIS A 321 -8.60 11.05 10.78
CA HIS A 321 -10.05 11.08 10.65
C HIS A 321 -10.54 12.26 9.80
N PRO A 322 -11.69 12.13 9.12
CA PRO A 322 -12.34 13.25 8.48
C PRO A 322 -13.08 14.10 9.50
N ARG A 323 -13.11 15.41 9.26
CA ARG A 323 -14.01 16.33 9.96
C ARG A 323 -14.46 17.47 9.03
N PRO A 324 -15.64 18.08 9.26
CA PRO A 324 -16.01 19.32 8.60
C PRO A 324 -15.04 20.43 9.01
N LYS A 325 -14.56 21.20 8.04
CA LYS A 325 -13.55 22.25 8.25
C LYS A 325 -14.01 23.32 9.24
N TYR A 326 -15.30 23.62 9.26
CA TYR A 326 -15.91 24.64 10.13
C TYR A 326 -16.62 24.04 11.36
N GLY A 327 -16.33 22.77 11.67
CA GLY A 327 -16.82 22.05 12.85
C GLY A 327 -18.12 21.27 12.61
N TRP A 328 -18.39 20.30 13.48
CA TRP A 328 -19.52 19.36 13.34
C TRP A 328 -20.92 19.98 13.44
N ASN A 329 -21.01 21.24 13.88
CA ASN A 329 -22.26 22.01 13.88
C ASN A 329 -22.49 22.75 12.56
N ASN A 330 -21.42 23.03 11.81
CA ASN A 330 -21.44 23.65 10.48
C ASN A 330 -20.89 22.63 9.48
N CYS A 331 -21.65 21.54 9.28
CA CYS A 331 -21.34 20.52 8.31
C CYS A 331 -21.56 21.05 6.87
N ASP A 332 -20.71 21.99 6.47
CA ASP A 332 -20.63 22.49 5.10
C ASP A 332 -20.07 21.39 4.18
N ASP A 333 -20.08 21.64 2.87
CA ASP A 333 -19.49 20.73 1.88
C ASP A 333 -17.94 20.72 1.93
N GLU A 334 -17.31 21.55 2.77
CA GLU A 334 -15.85 21.58 2.95
C GLU A 334 -15.36 20.66 4.08
N TRP A 335 -14.65 19.60 3.70
CA TRP A 335 -14.07 18.61 4.61
C TRP A 335 -12.55 18.66 4.62
N GLU A 336 -11.97 18.24 5.75
CA GLU A 336 -10.54 18.06 5.93
C GLU A 336 -10.21 16.72 6.60
N LEU A 337 -9.02 16.21 6.33
CA LEU A 337 -8.45 15.08 7.03
C LEU A 337 -7.48 15.57 8.11
N VAL A 338 -7.70 15.11 9.33
CA VAL A 338 -6.80 15.34 10.47
C VAL A 338 -5.92 14.12 10.63
N PHE A 339 -4.60 14.28 10.48
CA PHE A 339 -3.61 13.23 10.69
C PHE A 339 -2.82 13.47 11.97
N ASP A 340 -2.40 12.38 12.61
CA ASP A 340 -1.45 12.40 13.72
C ASP A 340 -0.30 11.40 13.52
N ASN A 341 0.58 11.33 14.52
CA ASN A 341 1.66 10.36 14.63
C ASN A 341 1.45 9.34 15.76
N GLU A 342 0.19 9.07 16.14
CA GLU A 342 -0.16 8.15 17.22
C GLU A 342 0.01 6.69 16.79
N SER A 343 1.24 6.19 16.95
CA SER A 343 1.54 4.77 16.83
C SER A 343 2.38 4.30 18.01
N GLY A 344 1.82 3.43 18.86
CA GLY A 344 2.63 2.76 19.89
C GLY A 344 3.75 1.91 19.29
N THR A 345 3.50 1.35 18.10
CA THR A 345 4.38 0.39 17.43
C THR A 345 5.59 1.04 16.78
N TYR A 346 5.41 2.17 16.10
CA TYR A 346 6.51 2.84 15.38
C TYR A 346 6.88 4.21 15.97
N ALA A 347 5.97 4.84 16.72
CA ALA A 347 6.14 6.14 17.37
C ALA A 347 6.92 7.17 16.53
N PRO A 348 6.48 7.43 15.29
CA PRO A 348 7.27 8.19 14.34
C PRO A 348 7.41 9.65 14.77
N ASN A 349 8.49 10.29 14.34
CA ASN A 349 8.84 11.62 14.81
C ASN A 349 7.87 12.70 14.31
N ALA A 350 7.37 13.53 15.21
CA ALA A 350 6.39 14.58 14.91
C ALA A 350 6.87 15.63 13.89
N TYR A 351 8.19 15.86 13.76
CA TYR A 351 8.68 16.81 12.75
C TYR A 351 8.34 16.38 11.32
N LEU A 352 8.14 15.09 11.07
CA LEU A 352 7.81 14.54 9.76
C LEU A 352 6.32 14.69 9.39
N LEU A 353 5.48 15.23 10.28
CA LEU A 353 4.08 15.56 9.95
C LEU A 353 3.98 16.50 8.74
N ILE A 354 4.93 17.42 8.59
CA ILE A 354 4.96 18.31 7.41
C ILE A 354 5.24 17.54 6.12
N ASN A 355 6.12 16.52 6.17
CA ASN A 355 6.42 15.64 5.05
C ASN A 355 5.19 14.81 4.66
N LEU A 356 4.47 14.27 5.66
CA LEU A 356 3.20 13.58 5.44
C LEU A 356 2.18 14.49 4.74
N LYS A 357 1.99 15.70 5.26
CA LYS A 357 1.06 16.68 4.69
C LYS A 357 1.42 16.99 3.23
N ASN A 358 2.68 17.29 2.96
CA ASN A 358 3.13 17.63 1.61
C ASN A 358 3.02 16.45 0.64
N LEU A 359 3.31 15.22 1.09
CA LEU A 359 3.15 14.00 0.31
C LEU A 359 1.69 13.80 -0.13
N LEU A 360 0.75 13.95 0.80
CA LEU A 360 -0.67 13.76 0.51
C LEU A 360 -1.25 14.89 -0.35
N LEU A 361 -0.87 16.15 -0.10
CA LEU A 361 -1.26 17.28 -0.95
C LEU A 361 -0.73 17.15 -2.38
N PHE A 362 0.50 16.65 -2.54
CA PHE A 362 1.09 16.39 -3.85
C PHE A 362 0.32 15.32 -4.63
N ASN A 363 -0.12 14.27 -3.95
CA ASN A 363 -0.83 13.16 -4.58
C ASN A 363 -2.32 13.43 -4.80
N PHE A 364 -2.93 14.27 -3.97
CA PHE A 364 -4.36 14.59 -4.02
C PHE A 364 -4.57 16.11 -3.98
N PRO A 365 -4.35 16.82 -5.11
CA PRO A 365 -4.64 18.24 -5.21
C PRO A 365 -6.06 18.58 -4.79
N GLY A 366 -6.22 19.68 -4.05
CA GLY A 366 -7.50 20.12 -3.47
C GLY A 366 -7.84 19.54 -2.09
N LEU A 367 -7.02 18.64 -1.55
CA LEU A 367 -7.28 18.00 -0.26
C LEU A 367 -6.95 18.97 0.88
N ASN A 368 -7.86 19.15 1.84
CA ASN A 368 -7.56 19.89 3.06
C ASN A 368 -6.97 18.93 4.10
N ILE A 369 -5.78 19.27 4.62
CA ILE A 369 -5.06 18.45 5.60
C ILE A 369 -4.61 19.29 6.80
N VAL A 370 -4.96 18.79 7.98
CA VAL A 370 -4.46 19.27 9.26
C VAL A 370 -3.64 18.15 9.90
N THR A 371 -2.53 18.53 10.54
CA THR A 371 -1.67 17.58 11.22
C THR A 371 -1.45 18.02 12.66
N TYR A 372 -1.56 17.08 13.60
CA TYR A 372 -1.26 17.33 15.01
C TYR A 372 -0.28 16.30 15.54
N GLU A 373 0.59 16.71 16.46
CA GLU A 373 1.31 15.73 17.28
C GLU A 373 0.31 14.98 18.18
N TYR A 374 0.54 13.70 18.44
CA TYR A 374 -0.39 12.84 19.20
C TYR A 374 -0.73 13.35 20.61
N LYS A 375 0.08 14.24 21.18
CA LYS A 375 -0.14 14.87 22.49
C LYS A 375 -0.84 16.22 22.43
N ASP A 376 -1.06 16.77 21.23
CA ASP A 376 -1.68 18.08 21.05
C ASP A 376 -3.11 18.09 21.64
N PRO A 377 -3.45 19.06 22.51
CA PRO A 377 -4.82 19.20 23.02
C PRO A 377 -5.89 19.33 21.93
N LYS A 378 -5.58 19.98 20.80
CA LYS A 378 -6.52 20.16 19.67
C LYS A 378 -6.85 18.85 18.97
N LEU A 379 -5.91 17.90 18.95
CA LEU A 379 -6.19 16.55 18.46
C LEU A 379 -7.21 15.85 19.37
N LYS A 380 -7.01 15.93 20.69
CA LYS A 380 -7.92 15.31 21.67
C LYS A 380 -9.33 15.89 21.60
N GLU A 381 -9.44 17.20 21.45
CA GLU A 381 -10.71 17.89 21.20
C GLU A 381 -11.36 17.37 19.91
N SER A 382 -10.63 17.37 18.80
CA SER A 382 -11.16 16.91 17.51
C SER A 382 -11.62 15.44 17.52
N VAL A 383 -10.89 14.55 18.21
CA VAL A 383 -11.27 13.15 18.37
C VAL A 383 -12.49 13.01 19.27
N THR A 384 -12.63 13.84 20.30
CA THR A 384 -13.80 13.83 21.20
C THR A 384 -15.06 14.24 20.46
N GLU A 385 -15.00 15.31 19.66
CA GLU A 385 -16.11 15.73 18.80
C GLU A 385 -16.51 14.67 17.78
N LEU A 386 -15.51 14.05 17.14
CA LEU A 386 -15.75 12.95 16.20
C LEU A 386 -16.45 11.77 16.87
N LYS A 387 -16.08 11.39 18.10
CA LYS A 387 -16.75 10.29 18.82
C LYS A 387 -18.24 10.56 19.02
N HIS A 388 -18.62 11.79 19.40
CA HIS A 388 -20.03 12.19 19.46
C HIS A 388 -20.72 12.11 18.09
N ALA A 389 -20.04 12.51 17.02
CA ALA A 389 -20.56 12.40 15.66
C ALA A 389 -20.76 10.94 15.21
N ILE A 390 -19.84 10.04 15.56
CA ILE A 390 -19.93 8.60 15.30
C ILE A 390 -21.17 8.01 15.98
N GLU A 391 -21.41 8.33 17.26
CA GLU A 391 -22.59 7.85 17.99
C GLU A 391 -23.90 8.32 17.32
N LYS A 392 -23.99 9.60 16.96
CA LYS A 392 -25.14 10.16 16.23
C LYS A 392 -25.33 9.49 14.87
N TYR A 393 -24.23 9.21 14.15
CA TYR A 393 -24.25 8.53 12.87
C TYR A 393 -24.74 7.09 13.00
N LYS A 394 -24.22 6.31 13.96
CA LYS A 394 -24.65 4.93 14.23
C LYS A 394 -26.17 4.86 14.49
N ASN A 395 -26.69 5.73 15.33
CA ASN A 395 -28.14 5.80 15.62
C ASN A 395 -28.97 6.09 14.35
N SER A 396 -28.49 6.98 13.49
CA SER A 396 -29.17 7.34 12.24
C SER A 396 -29.16 6.21 11.23
N THR A 397 -28.03 5.52 11.07
CA THR A 397 -27.89 4.39 10.13
C THR A 397 -28.71 3.18 10.57
N THR A 398 -28.76 2.87 11.87
CA THR A 398 -29.63 1.82 12.41
C THR A 398 -31.11 2.13 12.13
N ALA A 399 -31.53 3.40 12.27
CA ALA A 399 -32.89 3.81 11.93
C ALA A 399 -33.20 3.63 10.43
N ILE A 400 -32.25 3.99 9.55
CA ILE A 400 -32.40 3.77 8.09
C ILE A 400 -32.50 2.28 7.76
N GLN A 401 -31.66 1.43 8.35
CA GLN A 401 -31.70 -0.01 8.14
C GLN A 401 -33.02 -0.63 8.61
N HIS A 402 -33.56 -0.19 9.75
CA HIS A 402 -34.88 -0.60 10.22
C HIS A 402 -35.97 -0.19 9.23
N LEU A 403 -35.96 1.06 8.74
CA LEU A 403 -36.95 1.54 7.76
C LEU A 403 -36.92 0.72 6.46
N VAL A 404 -35.72 0.42 5.94
CA VAL A 404 -35.54 -0.40 4.73
C VAL A 404 -36.04 -1.84 4.93
N LEU A 405 -35.83 -2.43 6.10
CA LEU A 405 -36.28 -3.79 6.43
C LEU A 405 -37.78 -3.87 6.75
N THR A 406 -38.40 -2.77 7.18
CA THR A 406 -39.84 -2.71 7.52
C THR A 406 -40.75 -2.26 6.38
N CYS A 407 -40.20 -1.83 5.24
CA CYS A 407 -40.99 -1.63 4.03
C CYS A 407 -41.39 -3.01 3.47
N PRO A 408 -42.67 -3.41 3.49
CA PRO A 408 -43.08 -4.62 2.82
C PRO A 408 -42.84 -4.40 1.33
N CYS A 409 -42.14 -5.34 0.68
CA CYS A 409 -42.13 -5.41 -0.77
C CYS A 409 -43.59 -5.43 -1.23
N VAL A 410 -44.04 -4.33 -1.82
CA VAL A 410 -45.34 -4.29 -2.49
C VAL A 410 -45.20 -5.24 -3.69
N PRO A 411 -46.11 -6.22 -3.84
CA PRO A 411 -46.00 -7.27 -4.85
C PRO A 411 -46.03 -6.75 -6.29
#